data_AF-Q5NUZ3-F1
#
_entry.id   AF-Q5NUZ3-F1
#
_cell.length_a   1.000
_cell.length_b   1.000
_cell.length_c   1.000
_cell.angle_alpha   90.00
_cell.angle_beta   90.00
_cell.angle_gamma   90.00
#
_symmetry.space_group_name_H-M   'P 1'
#
loop_
_entity.id
_entity.type
_entity.pdbx_description
1 polymer ?
#
loop_
_entity_poly.entity_id
_entity_poly.type
_entity_poly.pdbx_seq_one_letter_code
_entity_poly.pdbx_strand_id
1 'polypeptide(L)'
;MNPADWIDTGAVPPRPLPAKVDAALAYLAEALGHPVYAHWTLTRIKRRYGSLADAKAAQPTVLKLLLTHDGAVEYWERGRLRTAPADQAPSPDAVLARLLHTHRRRFRSADASANAGAVPATAQTTGLVANPWLAAHSHADHAWLARTGRFAQPQAAANTLGAVDDAQALALFLRDRTGRSSHTLRAYGAELRRLMRWCGTHGFGPFSDLTRQQLLAYRHTLEHGSSGTANTTPPLSEATRTRALAVVASLYGYWYATGYLHANPAAGLSAGSRARSGFVPTRLIPSALLDACDAWLDANSAGDLLPALRQRAIWALYRYAGVRLAELAWSAETALPRLEAEAPGRWTLYVCGKGRKVRAIPLPAQCMVVLRAYRRARGLPPEPSAHETLPVIHGSKGEALQQTGLYREIKAIFAVVADGLQAREPAKAMLLRAASPHWLRHAYARTLVVDHQVPLPAAQALLGHASVQTTAAYAKTDLTQLRAFVDATFADDVP
;
A
#
# COMPACT_ATOMS: atom_id res chain seq x y z
N MET A 1 30.89 -24.25 -11.74
CA MET A 1 30.68 -23.96 -10.30
C MET A 1 29.78 -25.06 -9.77
N ASN A 2 30.17 -25.78 -8.72
CA ASN A 2 29.27 -26.77 -8.11
C ASN A 2 28.32 -26.06 -7.14
N PRO A 3 26.99 -26.11 -7.36
CA PRO A 3 26.04 -25.42 -6.48
C PRO A 3 26.08 -25.95 -5.04
N ALA A 4 26.44 -27.23 -4.84
CA ALA A 4 26.49 -27.85 -3.53
C ALA A 4 27.53 -27.21 -2.59
N ASP A 5 28.51 -26.50 -3.13
CA ASP A 5 29.53 -25.77 -2.36
C ASP A 5 28.99 -24.47 -1.74
N TRP A 6 27.73 -24.12 -2.00
CA TRP A 6 27.06 -22.92 -1.50
C TRP A 6 25.98 -23.29 -0.49
N ILE A 7 26.00 -22.60 0.65
CA ILE A 7 25.08 -22.77 1.76
C ILE A 7 24.11 -21.59 1.79
N ASP A 8 22.81 -21.87 1.80
CA ASP A 8 21.77 -20.86 2.09
C ASP A 8 21.75 -20.62 3.61
N THR A 9 22.42 -19.56 4.06
CA THR A 9 22.41 -19.14 5.47
C THR A 9 21.10 -18.46 5.88
N GLY A 10 20.19 -18.22 4.93
CA GLY A 10 18.84 -17.74 5.19
C GLY A 10 17.82 -18.87 5.42
N ALA A 11 18.19 -20.13 5.14
CA ALA A 11 17.41 -21.30 5.54
C ALA A 11 17.71 -21.66 6.99
N VAL A 12 16.72 -22.19 7.72
CA VAL A 12 16.88 -22.65 9.11
C VAL A 12 16.44 -24.11 9.19
N PRO A 13 17.37 -25.07 9.42
CA PRO A 13 18.83 -24.85 9.54
C PRO A 13 19.48 -24.46 8.19
N PRO A 14 20.66 -23.80 8.21
CA PRO A 14 21.43 -23.54 6.99
C PRO A 14 21.68 -24.83 6.23
N ARG A 15 21.44 -24.83 4.93
CA ARG A 15 21.55 -26.04 4.09
C ARG A 15 22.29 -25.77 2.78
N PRO A 16 23.03 -26.75 2.25
CA PRO A 16 23.65 -26.63 0.94
C PRO A 16 22.58 -26.57 -0.15
N LEU A 17 22.91 -25.89 -1.25
CA LEU A 17 22.04 -25.88 -2.44
C LEU A 17 22.04 -27.27 -3.10
N PRO A 18 20.96 -27.62 -3.84
CA PRO A 18 20.93 -28.84 -4.63
C PRO A 18 22.08 -28.92 -5.63
N ALA A 19 22.73 -30.08 -5.75
CA ALA A 19 23.93 -30.24 -6.61
C ALA A 19 23.67 -30.03 -8.11
N LYS A 20 22.43 -30.24 -8.59
CA LYS A 20 22.06 -30.02 -9.99
C LYS A 20 21.70 -28.54 -10.22
N VAL A 21 22.24 -27.94 -11.28
CA VAL A 21 22.06 -26.52 -11.62
C VAL A 21 20.57 -26.14 -11.74
N ASP A 22 19.77 -26.94 -12.43
CA ASP A 22 18.32 -26.68 -12.57
C ASP A 22 17.59 -26.73 -11.23
N ALA A 23 17.98 -27.65 -10.35
CA ALA A 23 17.41 -27.77 -9.02
C ALA A 23 17.86 -26.62 -8.11
N ALA A 24 19.11 -26.15 -8.25
CA ALA A 24 19.60 -24.96 -7.57
C ALA A 24 18.89 -23.69 -8.06
N LEU A 25 18.68 -23.51 -9.35
CA LEU A 25 17.91 -22.37 -9.88
C LEU A 25 16.45 -22.40 -9.43
N ALA A 26 15.81 -23.58 -9.40
CA ALA A 26 14.47 -23.72 -8.84
C ALA A 26 14.43 -23.35 -7.35
N TYR A 27 15.40 -23.82 -6.58
CA TYR A 27 15.59 -23.46 -5.17
C TYR A 27 15.76 -21.95 -5.01
N LEU A 28 16.62 -21.32 -5.82
CA LEU A 28 16.86 -19.89 -5.77
C LEU A 28 15.61 -19.08 -6.13
N ALA A 29 14.79 -19.54 -7.08
CA ALA A 29 13.51 -18.91 -7.43
C ALA A 29 12.57 -18.85 -6.21
N GLU A 30 12.48 -19.95 -5.48
CA GLU A 30 11.67 -20.08 -4.27
C GLU A 30 12.24 -19.24 -3.13
N ALA A 31 13.55 -19.35 -2.89
CA ALA A 31 14.26 -18.62 -1.85
C ALA A 31 14.19 -17.09 -2.03
N LEU A 32 14.29 -16.60 -3.28
CA LEU A 32 14.26 -15.18 -3.61
C LEU A 32 12.83 -14.64 -3.87
N GLY A 33 11.84 -15.53 -4.01
CA GLY A 33 10.43 -15.17 -4.19
C GLY A 33 10.08 -14.59 -5.56
N HIS A 34 10.89 -14.87 -6.59
CA HIS A 34 10.62 -14.48 -7.98
C HIS A 34 11.28 -15.47 -8.96
N PRO A 35 10.74 -15.64 -10.18
CA PRO A 35 11.37 -16.49 -11.19
C PRO A 35 12.80 -16.02 -11.48
N VAL A 36 13.74 -16.96 -11.56
CA VAL A 36 15.15 -16.67 -11.86
C VAL A 36 15.61 -17.25 -13.19
N TYR A 37 15.06 -18.40 -13.58
CA TYR A 37 15.37 -19.05 -14.84
C TYR A 37 14.23 -20.00 -15.24
N ALA A 38 13.74 -19.92 -16.47
CA ALA A 38 12.73 -20.82 -17.01
C ALA A 38 12.90 -21.00 -18.52
N HIS A 39 13.04 -22.25 -18.94
CA HIS A 39 13.10 -22.61 -20.36
C HIS A 39 11.71 -23.00 -20.89
N TRP A 40 11.21 -22.28 -21.88
CA TRP A 40 9.91 -22.49 -22.50
C TRP A 40 10.04 -23.20 -23.85
N THR A 41 9.10 -24.11 -24.09
CA THR A 41 8.87 -24.77 -25.39
C THR A 41 7.37 -24.70 -25.68
N LEU A 42 6.98 -24.88 -26.95
CA LEU A 42 5.56 -24.97 -27.33
C LEU A 42 4.80 -26.04 -26.53
N THR A 43 5.43 -27.18 -26.25
CA THR A 43 4.86 -28.25 -25.42
C THR A 43 4.66 -27.80 -23.98
N ARG A 44 5.67 -27.14 -23.38
CA ARG A 44 5.62 -26.68 -21.98
C ARG A 44 4.58 -25.58 -21.79
N ILE A 45 4.47 -24.64 -22.74
CA ILE A 45 3.52 -23.52 -22.63
C ILE A 45 2.07 -23.99 -22.83
N LYS A 46 1.82 -24.93 -23.77
CA LYS A 46 0.49 -25.55 -23.93
C LYS A 46 0.06 -26.33 -22.69
N ARG A 47 0.97 -27.15 -22.11
CA ARG A 47 0.68 -27.88 -20.87
C ARG A 47 0.40 -26.96 -19.69
N ARG A 48 1.07 -25.80 -19.61
CA ARG A 48 0.94 -24.85 -18.50
C ARG A 48 -0.40 -24.09 -18.51
N TYR A 49 -0.88 -23.68 -19.68
CA TYR A 49 -2.02 -22.77 -19.81
C TYR A 49 -3.28 -23.41 -20.41
N GLY A 50 -3.23 -24.67 -20.83
CA GLY A 50 -4.39 -25.41 -21.34
C GLY A 50 -4.80 -25.02 -22.77
N SER A 51 -4.62 -23.76 -23.18
CA SER A 51 -4.83 -23.28 -24.54
C SER A 51 -3.76 -22.28 -24.99
N LEU A 52 -3.58 -22.13 -26.31
CA LEU A 52 -2.68 -21.11 -26.87
C LEU A 52 -3.22 -19.68 -26.67
N ALA A 53 -4.54 -19.51 -26.56
CA ALA A 53 -5.16 -18.22 -26.28
C ALA A 53 -4.83 -17.75 -24.86
N ASP A 54 -4.94 -18.65 -23.87
CA ASP A 54 -4.58 -18.37 -22.47
C ASP A 54 -3.07 -18.13 -22.31
N ALA A 55 -2.26 -18.91 -23.03
CA ALA A 55 -0.81 -18.69 -23.10
C ALA A 55 -0.45 -17.31 -23.68
N LYS A 56 -1.15 -16.87 -24.74
CA LYS A 56 -0.96 -15.54 -25.35
C LYS A 56 -1.32 -14.41 -24.39
N ALA A 57 -2.41 -14.56 -23.64
CA ALA A 57 -2.84 -13.59 -22.64
C ALA A 57 -1.89 -13.51 -21.45
N ALA A 58 -1.37 -14.65 -20.99
CA ALA A 58 -0.51 -14.73 -19.81
C ALA A 58 0.97 -14.41 -20.10
N GLN A 59 1.50 -14.82 -21.26
CA GLN A 59 2.92 -14.75 -21.61
C GLN A 59 3.13 -14.35 -23.09
N PRO A 60 2.76 -13.11 -23.48
CA PRO A 60 2.77 -12.68 -24.89
C PRO A 60 4.18 -12.65 -25.49
N THR A 61 5.19 -12.26 -24.72
CA THR A 61 6.59 -12.17 -25.18
C THR A 61 7.20 -13.55 -25.43
N VAL A 62 6.99 -14.49 -24.51
CA VAL A 62 7.45 -15.88 -24.66
C VAL A 62 6.77 -16.52 -25.86
N LEU A 63 5.45 -16.36 -26.00
CA LEU A 63 4.73 -16.93 -27.13
C LEU A 63 5.19 -16.35 -28.47
N LYS A 64 5.47 -15.04 -28.55
CA LYS A 64 6.02 -14.41 -29.76
C LYS A 64 7.36 -15.02 -30.18
N LEU A 65 8.23 -15.32 -29.20
CA LEU A 65 9.53 -15.95 -29.47
C LEU A 65 9.38 -17.41 -29.90
N LEU A 66 8.48 -18.16 -29.26
CA LEU A 66 8.19 -19.57 -29.62
C LEU A 66 7.52 -19.75 -30.99
N LEU A 67 7.05 -18.68 -31.63
CA LEU A 67 6.56 -18.72 -33.02
C LEU A 67 7.68 -18.65 -34.06
N THR A 68 8.86 -18.20 -33.65
CA THR A 68 10.00 -17.92 -34.55
C THR A 68 11.27 -18.68 -34.17
N HIS A 69 11.32 -19.27 -32.98
CA HIS A 69 12.46 -20.00 -32.43
C HIS A 69 11.98 -21.26 -31.70
N ASP A 70 12.82 -22.29 -31.64
CA ASP A 70 12.50 -23.61 -31.04
C ASP A 70 12.36 -23.57 -29.50
N GLY A 71 12.84 -22.50 -28.87
CA GLY A 71 12.75 -22.29 -27.43
C GLY A 71 12.89 -20.83 -27.04
N ALA A 72 12.36 -20.49 -25.88
CA ALA A 72 12.51 -19.16 -25.29
C ALA A 72 12.89 -19.31 -23.82
N VAL A 73 13.85 -18.52 -23.35
CA VAL A 73 14.32 -18.57 -21.96
C VAL A 73 13.98 -17.26 -21.28
N GLU A 74 13.31 -17.37 -20.13
CA GLU A 74 13.21 -16.28 -19.17
C GLU A 74 14.34 -16.40 -18.16
N TYR A 75 15.11 -15.35 -17.93
CA TYR A 75 16.24 -15.35 -17.00
C TYR A 75 16.35 -14.03 -16.24
N TRP A 76 16.84 -14.09 -15.01
CA TRP A 76 17.01 -12.92 -14.16
C TRP A 76 18.35 -12.23 -14.41
N GLU A 77 18.30 -10.93 -14.68
CA GLU A 77 19.48 -10.12 -14.94
C GLU A 77 19.28 -8.69 -14.45
N ARG A 78 20.26 -8.17 -13.69
CA ARG A 78 20.31 -6.77 -13.23
C ARG A 78 18.99 -6.29 -12.58
N GLY A 79 18.37 -7.14 -11.78
CA GLY A 79 17.15 -6.82 -11.02
C GLY A 79 15.84 -6.89 -11.81
N ARG A 80 15.85 -7.47 -13.02
CA ARG A 80 14.64 -7.69 -13.83
C ARG A 80 14.66 -9.07 -14.48
N LEU A 81 13.47 -9.61 -14.72
CA LEU A 81 13.28 -10.81 -15.55
C LEU A 81 13.34 -10.39 -17.03
N ARG A 82 14.19 -11.05 -17.81
CA ARG A 82 14.34 -10.86 -19.25
C ARG A 82 13.91 -12.11 -19.98
N THR A 83 13.52 -11.96 -21.24
CA THR A 83 13.15 -13.07 -22.12
C THR A 83 13.97 -12.97 -23.39
N ALA A 84 14.61 -14.06 -23.80
CA ALA A 84 15.38 -14.15 -25.02
C ALA A 84 15.12 -15.50 -25.74
N PRO A 85 15.41 -15.60 -27.04
CA PRO A 85 15.56 -16.88 -27.72
C PRO A 85 16.52 -17.82 -26.96
N ALA A 86 16.25 -19.14 -26.97
CA ALA A 86 17.04 -20.10 -26.20
C ALA A 86 18.53 -20.17 -26.61
N ASP A 87 18.82 -19.90 -27.88
CA ASP A 87 20.17 -19.80 -28.48
C ASP A 87 20.93 -18.52 -28.08
N GLN A 88 20.21 -17.45 -27.70
CA GLN A 88 20.79 -16.16 -27.33
C GLN A 88 20.77 -15.90 -25.81
N ALA A 89 20.12 -16.79 -25.04
CA ALA A 89 20.01 -16.66 -23.60
C ALA A 89 21.30 -17.12 -22.89
N PRO A 90 21.66 -16.48 -21.76
CA PRO A 90 22.78 -16.94 -20.96
C PRO A 90 22.51 -18.34 -20.40
N SER A 91 23.56 -19.15 -20.26
CA SER A 91 23.43 -20.51 -19.73
C SER A 91 22.88 -20.52 -18.29
N PRO A 92 22.20 -21.60 -17.87
CA PRO A 92 21.73 -21.77 -16.49
C PRO A 92 22.84 -21.55 -15.46
N ASP A 93 24.04 -22.07 -15.72
CA ASP A 93 25.23 -21.90 -14.88
C ASP A 93 25.64 -20.43 -14.72
N ALA A 94 25.63 -19.66 -15.81
CA ALA A 94 26.01 -18.26 -15.78
C ALA A 94 25.01 -17.42 -14.97
N VAL A 95 23.72 -17.73 -15.09
CA VAL A 95 22.66 -17.08 -14.32
C VAL A 95 22.76 -17.44 -12.84
N LEU A 96 22.98 -18.73 -12.53
CA LEU A 96 23.16 -19.22 -11.17
C LEU A 96 24.35 -18.54 -10.48
N ALA A 97 25.53 -18.54 -11.12
CA ALA A 97 26.72 -17.91 -10.56
C ALA A 97 26.51 -16.41 -10.28
N ARG A 98 25.84 -15.71 -11.19
CA ARG A 98 25.52 -14.28 -11.03
C ARG A 98 24.57 -14.03 -9.85
N LEU A 99 23.56 -14.87 -9.68
CA LEU A 99 22.61 -14.77 -8.57
C LEU A 99 23.29 -15.03 -7.22
N LEU A 100 24.11 -16.08 -7.13
CA LEU A 100 24.87 -16.40 -5.92
C LEU A 100 25.81 -15.26 -5.53
N HIS A 101 26.48 -14.65 -6.51
CA HIS A 101 27.32 -13.48 -6.27
C HIS A 101 26.52 -12.25 -5.82
N THR A 102 25.39 -11.97 -6.47
CA THR A 102 24.49 -10.86 -6.13
C THR A 102 23.93 -11.00 -4.70
N HIS A 103 23.61 -12.23 -4.31
CA HIS A 103 23.03 -12.57 -3.01
C HIS A 103 24.03 -13.20 -2.04
N ARG A 104 25.32 -12.85 -2.15
CA ARG A 104 26.42 -13.38 -1.31
C ARG A 104 26.25 -13.20 0.20
N ARG A 105 25.36 -12.30 0.63
CA ARG A 105 24.99 -12.13 2.04
C ARG A 105 24.16 -13.30 2.58
N ARG A 106 23.39 -13.96 1.71
CA ARG A 106 22.49 -15.07 2.03
C ARG A 106 23.07 -16.42 1.58
N PHE A 107 23.65 -16.48 0.39
CA PHE A 107 24.28 -17.69 -0.11
C PHE A 107 25.79 -17.53 0.07
N ARG A 108 26.41 -18.35 0.93
CA ARG A 108 27.86 -18.30 1.19
C ARG A 108 28.51 -19.58 0.70
N SER A 109 29.72 -19.47 0.15
CA SER A 109 30.53 -20.64 -0.16
C SER A 109 31.02 -21.29 1.14
N ALA A 110 31.06 -22.63 1.19
CA ALA A 110 31.48 -23.42 2.34
C ALA A 110 32.88 -23.03 2.85
N ASP A 111 33.80 -22.65 1.96
CA ASP A 111 35.16 -22.21 2.31
C ASP A 111 35.19 -20.91 3.14
N ALA A 112 34.17 -20.05 3.00
CA ALA A 112 34.06 -18.82 3.79
C ALA A 112 33.50 -19.07 5.21
N SER A 113 32.95 -20.26 5.48
CA SER A 113 32.36 -20.63 6.76
C SER A 113 33.34 -21.33 7.71
N ALA A 114 34.50 -21.77 7.22
CA ALA A 114 35.56 -22.40 8.02
C ALA A 114 36.37 -21.40 8.89
N ASN A 115 36.29 -20.08 8.61
CA ASN A 115 37.00 -19.03 9.35
C ASN A 115 36.17 -18.34 10.45
N ALA A 116 34.95 -18.81 10.75
CA ALA A 116 34.16 -18.34 11.89
C ALA A 116 34.11 -19.44 12.95
N GLY A 117 35.03 -19.34 13.91
CA GLY A 117 35.32 -20.32 14.95
C GLY A 117 34.13 -20.78 15.81
N ALA A 118 34.32 -21.98 16.34
CA ALA A 118 33.44 -22.77 17.18
C ALA A 118 32.99 -22.08 18.48
N VAL A 119 31.71 -22.28 18.86
CA VAL A 119 31.18 -22.27 20.25
C VAL A 119 29.98 -23.26 20.32
N PRO A 120 29.77 -23.99 21.44
CA PRO A 120 29.33 -25.38 21.43
C PRO A 120 27.83 -25.63 21.60
N ALA A 121 27.49 -26.91 21.44
CA ALA A 121 26.19 -27.51 21.64
C ALA A 121 25.58 -27.21 23.03
N THR A 122 24.54 -26.39 23.03
CA THR A 122 23.40 -26.54 23.94
C THR A 122 22.12 -26.23 23.16
N ALA A 123 21.23 -27.22 23.14
CA ALA A 123 19.89 -27.08 22.61
C ALA A 123 19.15 -25.99 23.39
N GLN A 124 18.91 -24.84 22.76
CA GLN A 124 17.88 -23.91 23.18
C GLN A 124 17.10 -23.39 21.97
N THR A 125 15.81 -23.56 22.10
CA THR A 125 14.71 -23.16 21.24
C THR A 125 14.62 -21.63 21.14
N THR A 126 15.48 -20.97 20.38
CA THR A 126 15.36 -19.52 20.15
C THR A 126 15.92 -19.11 18.78
N GLY A 127 15.03 -18.79 17.86
CA GLY A 127 15.42 -18.25 16.55
C GLY A 127 14.28 -17.94 15.58
N LEU A 128 13.04 -17.84 16.05
CA LEU A 128 11.97 -17.21 15.27
C LEU A 128 12.33 -15.73 15.15
N VAL A 129 12.51 -15.25 13.92
CA VAL A 129 12.56 -13.82 13.62
C VAL A 129 11.35 -13.18 14.28
N ALA A 130 11.58 -12.43 15.36
CA ALA A 130 10.53 -11.80 16.13
C ALA A 130 9.72 -10.90 15.18
N ASN A 131 8.50 -11.29 14.85
CA ASN A 131 7.59 -10.40 14.16
C ASN A 131 7.28 -9.25 15.15
N PRO A 132 7.56 -7.98 14.81
CA PRO A 132 7.29 -6.85 15.71
C PRO A 132 5.83 -6.77 16.15
N TRP A 133 4.92 -7.34 15.35
CA TRP A 133 3.54 -7.55 15.76
C TRP A 133 3.50 -8.58 16.91
N LEU A 134 3.86 -9.85 16.71
CA LEU A 134 3.83 -10.88 17.76
C LEU A 134 4.58 -10.50 19.04
N ALA A 135 5.74 -9.84 18.92
CA ALA A 135 6.54 -9.37 20.06
C ALA A 135 5.85 -8.30 20.93
N ALA A 136 4.84 -7.61 20.40
CA ALA A 136 4.06 -6.58 21.10
C ALA A 136 2.78 -7.12 21.77
N HIS A 137 2.56 -8.45 21.81
CA HIS A 137 1.34 -9.06 22.35
C HIS A 137 1.52 -9.68 23.74
N SER A 138 0.40 -9.90 24.42
CA SER A 138 0.37 -10.61 25.69
C SER A 138 0.82 -12.07 25.51
N HIS A 139 1.43 -12.65 26.54
CA HIS A 139 1.77 -14.09 26.54
C HIS A 139 0.54 -14.98 26.26
N ALA A 140 -0.66 -14.55 26.67
CA ALA A 140 -1.91 -15.27 26.45
C ALA A 140 -2.32 -15.29 24.96
N ASP A 141 -2.19 -14.18 24.24
CA ASP A 141 -2.49 -14.10 22.81
C ASP A 141 -1.51 -14.97 21.99
N HIS A 142 -0.23 -14.94 22.37
CA HIS A 142 0.76 -15.80 21.73
C HIS A 142 0.48 -17.27 22.02
N ALA A 143 0.15 -17.64 23.26
CA ALA A 143 -0.19 -19.01 23.64
C ALA A 143 -1.45 -19.50 22.90
N TRP A 144 -2.44 -18.63 22.67
CA TRP A 144 -3.63 -18.98 21.90
C TRP A 144 -3.30 -19.30 20.43
N LEU A 145 -2.40 -18.51 19.81
CA LEU A 145 -1.91 -18.69 18.43
C LEU A 145 -0.83 -19.77 18.28
N ALA A 146 -0.10 -20.12 19.33
CA ALA A 146 0.93 -21.17 19.31
C ALA A 146 0.29 -22.58 19.36
N ARG A 147 -0.81 -22.76 18.62
CA ARG A 147 -1.59 -23.99 18.52
C ARG A 147 -1.98 -24.20 17.06
N THR A 148 -2.20 -25.45 16.71
CA THR A 148 -2.76 -25.87 15.42
C THR A 148 -4.18 -26.38 15.62
N GLY A 149 -5.10 -25.95 14.76
CA GLY A 149 -6.49 -26.39 14.73
C GLY A 149 -6.73 -27.50 13.70
N ARG A 150 -7.98 -27.97 13.64
CA ARG A 150 -8.37 -29.13 12.82
C ARG A 150 -8.08 -28.99 11.33
N PHE A 151 -8.03 -27.77 10.79
CA PHE A 151 -7.81 -27.52 9.36
C PHE A 151 -6.35 -27.30 8.98
N ALA A 152 -5.43 -27.29 9.96
CA ALA A 152 -4.00 -27.27 9.69
C ALA A 152 -3.59 -28.52 8.89
N GLN A 153 -2.67 -28.37 7.96
CA GLN A 153 -2.18 -29.47 7.13
C GLN A 153 -1.17 -30.32 7.93
N PRO A 154 -1.49 -31.58 8.29
CA PRO A 154 -0.57 -32.44 9.03
C PRO A 154 0.64 -32.87 8.19
N GLN A 155 0.53 -32.89 6.85
CA GLN A 155 1.62 -33.32 5.98
C GLN A 155 2.58 -32.17 5.69
N ALA A 156 3.78 -32.22 6.27
CA ALA A 156 4.82 -31.19 6.08
C ALA A 156 5.15 -30.93 4.60
N ALA A 157 5.12 -31.95 3.74
CA ALA A 157 5.38 -31.82 2.31
C ALA A 157 4.30 -30.99 1.57
N ALA A 158 3.07 -30.96 2.09
CA ALA A 158 1.98 -30.17 1.52
C ALA A 158 1.93 -28.74 2.10
N ASN A 159 2.55 -28.52 3.25
CA ASN A 159 2.67 -27.20 3.90
C ASN A 159 3.92 -26.46 3.39
N THR A 160 3.80 -25.82 2.23
CA THR A 160 4.89 -25.03 1.63
C THR A 160 5.18 -23.74 2.40
N LEU A 161 4.32 -23.35 3.36
CA LEU A 161 4.60 -22.26 4.29
C LEU A 161 5.67 -22.62 5.32
N GLY A 162 5.85 -23.92 5.61
CA GLY A 162 6.80 -24.41 6.63
C GLY A 162 6.47 -24.01 8.06
N ALA A 163 5.28 -23.45 8.31
CA ALA A 163 4.83 -23.03 9.62
C ALA A 163 4.27 -24.22 10.41
N VAL A 164 4.68 -24.38 11.66
CA VAL A 164 4.22 -25.47 12.53
C VAL A 164 3.03 -25.09 13.43
N ASP A 165 2.68 -23.81 13.49
CA ASP A 165 1.56 -23.28 14.28
C ASP A 165 0.97 -21.99 13.66
N ASP A 166 -0.17 -21.55 14.19
CA ASP A 166 -0.86 -20.36 13.68
C ASP A 166 -0.07 -19.08 13.91
N ALA A 167 0.72 -18.99 14.98
CA ALA A 167 1.54 -17.81 15.28
C ALA A 167 2.59 -17.60 14.17
N GLN A 168 3.31 -18.65 13.80
CA GLN A 168 4.30 -18.63 12.73
C GLN A 168 3.65 -18.36 11.37
N ALA A 169 2.56 -19.06 11.06
CA ALA A 169 1.82 -18.87 9.82
C ALA A 169 1.29 -17.43 9.68
N LEU A 170 0.83 -16.84 10.79
CA LEU A 170 0.34 -15.46 10.84
C LEU A 170 1.47 -14.45 10.69
N ALA A 171 2.63 -14.72 11.32
CA ALA A 171 3.80 -13.87 11.19
C ALA A 171 4.28 -13.78 9.73
N LEU A 172 4.34 -14.92 9.04
CA LEU A 172 4.71 -14.98 7.63
C LEU A 172 3.68 -14.27 6.75
N PHE A 173 2.39 -14.50 6.98
CA PHE A 173 1.32 -13.76 6.30
C PHE A 173 1.47 -12.24 6.43
N LEU A 174 1.66 -11.74 7.66
CA LEU A 174 1.80 -10.31 7.90
C LEU A 174 3.06 -9.76 7.25
N ARG A 175 4.18 -10.48 7.32
CA ARG A 175 5.43 -10.08 6.65
C ARG A 175 5.22 -9.91 5.15
N ASP A 176 4.63 -10.89 4.50
CA ASP A 176 4.51 -10.94 3.05
C ASP A 176 3.43 -9.99 2.52
N ARG A 177 2.30 -9.85 3.22
CA ARG A 177 1.19 -8.96 2.81
C ARG A 177 1.40 -7.50 3.21
N THR A 178 2.18 -7.22 4.24
CA THR A 178 2.26 -5.87 4.82
C THR A 178 3.66 -5.26 4.85
N GLY A 179 4.69 -5.99 4.42
CA GLY A 179 6.09 -5.55 4.43
C GLY A 179 6.40 -4.25 3.67
N ARG A 180 5.46 -3.74 2.85
CA ARG A 180 5.60 -2.47 2.12
C ARG A 180 4.95 -1.26 2.82
N SER A 181 4.19 -1.45 3.90
CA SER A 181 3.46 -0.37 4.58
C SER A 181 3.14 -0.67 6.04
N SER A 182 3.77 0.09 6.95
CA SER A 182 3.49 0.05 8.40
C SER A 182 2.01 0.33 8.75
N HIS A 183 1.33 1.16 7.95
CA HIS A 183 -0.11 1.41 8.11
C HIS A 183 -0.95 0.18 7.76
N THR A 184 -0.56 -0.56 6.72
CA THR A 184 -1.25 -1.79 6.33
C THR A 184 -1.05 -2.88 7.38
N LEU A 185 0.16 -2.99 7.94
CA LEU A 185 0.45 -3.87 9.07
C LEU A 185 -0.45 -3.55 10.27
N ARG A 186 -0.54 -2.27 10.67
CA ARG A 186 -1.41 -1.85 11.78
C ARG A 186 -2.89 -2.14 11.52
N ALA A 187 -3.38 -1.89 10.30
CA ALA A 187 -4.76 -2.16 9.94
C ALA A 187 -5.08 -3.65 9.94
N TYR A 188 -4.26 -4.48 9.31
CA TYR A 188 -4.45 -5.94 9.29
C TYR A 188 -4.38 -6.51 10.70
N GLY A 189 -3.37 -6.10 11.47
CA GLY A 189 -3.20 -6.51 12.86
C GLY A 189 -4.35 -6.07 13.78
N ALA A 190 -5.01 -4.94 13.50
CA ALA A 190 -6.18 -4.53 14.26
C ALA A 190 -7.41 -5.42 13.99
N GLU A 191 -7.67 -5.77 12.74
CA GLU A 191 -8.81 -6.63 12.39
C GLU A 191 -8.59 -8.09 12.81
N LEU A 192 -7.36 -8.60 12.70
CA LEU A 192 -7.02 -9.94 13.18
C LEU A 192 -7.15 -10.07 14.70
N ARG A 193 -6.75 -9.04 15.47
CA ARG A 193 -7.01 -8.98 16.92
C ARG A 193 -8.49 -8.93 17.24
N ARG A 194 -9.30 -8.28 16.41
CA ARG A 194 -10.76 -8.27 16.58
C ARG A 194 -11.31 -9.68 16.45
N LEU A 195 -10.90 -10.44 15.43
CA LEU A 195 -11.31 -11.83 15.28
C LEU A 195 -10.83 -12.69 16.46
N MET A 196 -9.55 -12.59 16.83
CA MET A 196 -8.98 -13.36 17.95
C MET A 196 -9.72 -13.14 19.27
N ARG A 197 -10.04 -11.88 19.62
CA ARG A 197 -10.83 -11.58 20.81
C ARG A 197 -12.23 -12.17 20.75
N TRP A 198 -12.88 -12.09 19.58
CA TRP A 198 -14.19 -12.72 19.38
C TRP A 198 -14.12 -14.25 19.53
N CYS A 199 -13.05 -14.89 19.05
CA CYS A 199 -12.85 -16.32 19.27
C CYS A 199 -12.65 -16.63 20.76
N GLY A 200 -11.86 -15.82 21.47
CA GLY A 200 -11.65 -15.95 22.92
C GLY A 200 -12.94 -15.84 23.73
N THR A 201 -13.83 -14.90 23.41
CA THR A 201 -15.12 -14.75 24.12
C THR A 201 -16.09 -15.91 23.89
N HIS A 202 -15.94 -16.64 22.77
CA HIS A 202 -16.79 -17.79 22.43
C HIS A 202 -16.12 -19.14 22.72
N GLY A 203 -14.93 -19.15 23.32
CA GLY A 203 -14.19 -20.38 23.64
C GLY A 203 -13.71 -21.15 22.40
N PHE A 204 -13.53 -20.48 21.25
CA PHE A 204 -13.07 -21.14 20.04
C PHE A 204 -11.55 -21.36 20.02
N GLY A 205 -11.14 -22.40 19.30
CA GLY A 205 -9.74 -22.74 19.04
C GLY A 205 -9.03 -21.72 18.15
N PRO A 206 -7.74 -21.96 17.82
CA PRO A 206 -6.93 -21.06 16.99
C PRO A 206 -7.57 -20.83 15.60
N PHE A 207 -7.05 -19.90 14.80
CA PHE A 207 -7.64 -19.58 13.49
C PHE A 207 -7.75 -20.81 12.57
N SER A 208 -6.77 -21.70 12.57
CA SER A 208 -6.83 -22.96 11.83
C SER A 208 -7.88 -23.96 12.34
N ASP A 209 -8.58 -23.69 13.44
CA ASP A 209 -9.71 -24.50 13.91
C ASP A 209 -11.08 -23.96 13.48
N LEU A 210 -11.13 -22.71 13.00
CA LEU A 210 -12.40 -22.04 12.75
C LEU A 210 -13.13 -22.65 11.54
N THR A 211 -14.40 -22.96 11.74
CA THR A 211 -15.29 -23.47 10.70
C THR A 211 -15.92 -22.33 9.91
N ARG A 212 -16.45 -22.65 8.72
CA ARG A 212 -17.23 -21.69 7.93
C ARG A 212 -18.42 -21.11 8.70
N GLN A 213 -19.12 -21.95 9.48
CA GLN A 213 -20.26 -21.51 10.28
C GLN A 213 -19.84 -20.48 11.34
N GLN A 214 -18.70 -20.69 12.00
CA GLN A 214 -18.16 -19.74 12.98
C GLN A 214 -17.75 -18.42 12.31
N LEU A 215 -17.12 -18.46 11.13
CA LEU A 215 -16.78 -17.23 10.40
C LEU A 215 -18.01 -16.46 9.90
N LEU A 216 -19.10 -17.16 9.54
CA LEU A 216 -20.37 -16.52 9.23
C LEU A 216 -21.04 -15.91 10.48
N ALA A 217 -20.95 -16.58 11.63
CA ALA A 217 -21.40 -16.01 12.90
C ALA A 217 -20.60 -14.75 13.27
N TYR A 218 -19.28 -14.76 13.06
CA TYR A 218 -18.44 -13.57 13.23
C TYR A 218 -18.91 -12.42 12.34
N ARG A 219 -19.17 -12.69 11.05
CA ARG A 219 -19.74 -11.68 10.13
C ARG A 219 -21.05 -11.11 10.67
N HIS A 220 -21.97 -11.95 11.12
CA HIS A 220 -23.24 -11.52 11.69
C HIS A 220 -23.04 -10.62 12.93
N THR A 221 -22.10 -10.96 13.81
CA THR A 221 -21.73 -10.12 14.97
C THR A 221 -21.19 -8.75 14.54
N LEU A 222 -20.39 -8.68 13.46
CA LEU A 222 -19.92 -7.37 12.96
C LEU A 222 -21.06 -6.51 12.38
N GLU A 223 -22.10 -7.16 11.85
CA GLU A 223 -23.26 -6.51 11.23
C GLU A 223 -24.24 -5.95 12.28
N HIS A 224 -24.54 -6.74 13.32
CA HIS A 224 -25.60 -6.43 14.28
C HIS A 224 -25.08 -5.99 15.66
N GLY A 225 -23.78 -6.12 15.90
CA GLY A 225 -23.20 -6.00 17.23
C GLY A 225 -23.44 -7.25 18.09
N SER A 226 -23.05 -7.17 19.35
CA SER A 226 -23.30 -8.20 20.36
C SER A 226 -24.03 -7.59 21.54
N SER A 227 -25.21 -8.11 21.87
CA SER A 227 -25.98 -7.79 23.07
C SER A 227 -26.14 -9.05 23.91
N GLY A 228 -25.86 -9.00 25.22
CA GLY A 228 -26.12 -10.13 26.14
C GLY A 228 -24.90 -10.85 26.73
N THR A 229 -23.68 -10.33 26.55
CA THR A 229 -22.51 -10.71 27.37
C THR A 229 -21.97 -9.47 28.07
N ALA A 230 -21.08 -9.61 29.06
CA ALA A 230 -20.47 -8.49 29.79
C ALA A 230 -19.75 -7.44 28.91
N ASN A 231 -19.59 -7.69 27.61
CA ASN A 231 -19.05 -6.76 26.62
C ASN A 231 -20.03 -6.49 25.47
N THR A 232 -20.96 -5.56 25.67
CA THR A 232 -21.79 -5.02 24.58
C THR A 232 -20.92 -4.35 23.53
N THR A 233 -21.04 -4.78 22.28
CA THR A 233 -20.29 -4.18 21.16
C THR A 233 -21.26 -3.64 20.12
N PRO A 234 -21.20 -2.34 19.78
CA PRO A 234 -22.09 -1.76 18.78
C PRO A 234 -21.78 -2.31 17.38
N PRO A 235 -22.75 -2.26 16.45
CA PRO A 235 -22.52 -2.63 15.05
C PRO A 235 -21.43 -1.76 14.43
N LEU A 236 -20.59 -2.37 13.58
CA LEU A 236 -19.52 -1.64 12.91
C LEU A 236 -20.04 -0.96 11.64
N SER A 237 -19.41 0.17 11.28
CA SER A 237 -19.65 0.80 9.98
C SER A 237 -19.36 -0.19 8.83
N GLU A 238 -20.12 -0.08 7.74
CA GLU A 238 -19.97 -0.94 6.56
C GLU A 238 -18.53 -0.99 6.03
N ALA A 239 -17.85 0.16 6.00
CA ALA A 239 -16.46 0.25 5.55
C ALA A 239 -15.50 -0.56 6.45
N THR A 240 -15.69 -0.51 7.77
CA THR A 240 -14.90 -1.28 8.73
C THR A 240 -15.21 -2.77 8.63
N ARG A 241 -16.49 -3.15 8.53
CA ARG A 241 -16.94 -4.54 8.35
C ARG A 241 -16.32 -5.15 7.09
N THR A 242 -16.43 -4.46 5.96
CA THR A 242 -15.87 -4.90 4.68
C THR A 242 -14.36 -5.09 4.77
N ARG A 243 -13.64 -4.16 5.43
CA ARG A 243 -12.20 -4.30 5.67
C ARG A 243 -11.88 -5.52 6.54
N ALA A 244 -12.58 -5.69 7.65
CA ALA A 244 -12.36 -6.81 8.57
C ALA A 244 -12.52 -8.15 7.85
N LEU A 245 -13.64 -8.34 7.14
CA LEU A 245 -13.90 -9.57 6.38
C LEU A 245 -12.90 -9.78 5.24
N ALA A 246 -12.45 -8.70 4.57
CA ALA A 246 -11.42 -8.80 3.53
C ALA A 246 -10.05 -9.23 4.09
N VAL A 247 -9.67 -8.73 5.26
CA VAL A 247 -8.42 -9.17 5.95
C VAL A 247 -8.52 -10.65 6.32
N VAL A 248 -9.65 -11.08 6.89
CA VAL A 248 -9.89 -12.48 7.23
C VAL A 248 -9.84 -13.38 5.98
N ALA A 249 -10.58 -13.03 4.92
CA ALA A 249 -10.56 -13.78 3.67
C ALA A 249 -9.15 -13.86 3.04
N SER A 250 -8.37 -12.77 3.14
CA SER A 250 -6.98 -12.72 2.67
C SER A 250 -6.06 -13.65 3.46
N LEU A 251 -6.21 -13.72 4.80
CA LEU A 251 -5.45 -14.64 5.65
C LEU A 251 -5.69 -16.10 5.26
N TYR A 252 -6.95 -16.53 5.29
CA TYR A 252 -7.29 -17.93 5.00
C TYR A 252 -7.01 -18.31 3.54
N GLY A 253 -7.19 -17.38 2.60
CA GLY A 253 -6.80 -17.59 1.20
C GLY A 253 -5.30 -17.75 1.03
N TYR A 254 -4.48 -17.00 1.78
CA TYR A 254 -3.03 -17.15 1.79
C TYR A 254 -2.61 -18.49 2.40
N TRP A 255 -3.10 -18.82 3.60
CA TRP A 255 -2.78 -20.08 4.27
C TRP A 255 -3.20 -21.31 3.48
N TYR A 256 -4.33 -21.26 2.77
CA TYR A 256 -4.74 -22.33 1.87
C TYR A 256 -3.83 -22.42 0.64
N ALA A 257 -3.48 -21.29 0.01
CA ALA A 257 -2.62 -21.28 -1.18
C ALA A 257 -1.18 -21.77 -0.89
N THR A 258 -0.69 -21.57 0.33
CA THR A 258 0.62 -22.08 0.80
C THR A 258 0.51 -23.45 1.47
N GLY A 259 -0.66 -24.09 1.41
CA GLY A 259 -0.91 -25.41 1.97
C GLY A 259 -0.77 -25.53 3.49
N TYR A 260 -0.71 -24.42 4.24
CA TYR A 260 -0.78 -24.43 5.70
C TYR A 260 -2.14 -24.94 6.18
N LEU A 261 -3.21 -24.58 5.45
CA LEU A 261 -4.53 -25.17 5.62
C LEU A 261 -4.84 -26.14 4.49
N HIS A 262 -5.47 -27.27 4.81
CA HIS A 262 -5.98 -28.19 3.79
C HIS A 262 -7.39 -27.81 3.27
N ALA A 263 -8.09 -26.89 3.95
CA ALA A 263 -9.38 -26.34 3.53
C ALA A 263 -9.50 -24.86 3.90
N ASN A 264 -10.20 -24.07 3.07
CA ASN A 264 -10.43 -22.64 3.32
C ASN A 264 -11.85 -22.38 3.89
N PRO A 265 -12.01 -22.20 5.22
CA PRO A 265 -13.32 -21.92 5.83
C PRO A 265 -13.85 -20.53 5.49
N ALA A 266 -13.00 -19.60 5.03
CA ALA A 266 -13.38 -18.24 4.67
C ALA A 266 -13.74 -18.07 3.18
N ALA A 267 -13.88 -19.17 2.43
CA ALA A 267 -14.29 -19.11 1.03
C ALA A 267 -15.64 -18.36 0.89
N GLY A 268 -15.64 -17.27 0.12
CA GLY A 268 -16.81 -16.40 -0.06
C GLY A 268 -17.21 -15.55 1.16
N LEU A 269 -16.38 -15.49 2.22
CA LEU A 269 -16.67 -14.71 3.43
C LEU A 269 -16.68 -13.20 3.16
N SER A 270 -15.80 -12.74 2.26
CA SER A 270 -15.89 -11.42 1.67
C SER A 270 -16.57 -11.59 0.31
N ALA A 271 -17.69 -10.88 0.09
CA ALA A 271 -18.23 -10.67 -1.24
C ALA A 271 -17.17 -9.87 -2.01
N GLY A 272 -16.26 -10.57 -2.68
CA GLY A 272 -14.98 -10.00 -3.09
C GLY A 272 -15.15 -8.71 -3.87
N SER A 273 -14.90 -7.56 -3.23
CA SER A 273 -14.78 -6.20 -3.80
C SER A 273 -15.81 -5.75 -4.87
N ARG A 274 -16.86 -6.53 -5.17
CA ARG A 274 -17.75 -6.35 -6.33
C ARG A 274 -19.12 -5.83 -5.96
N ALA A 275 -19.31 -5.37 -4.71
CA ALA A 275 -20.22 -4.27 -4.50
C ALA A 275 -19.61 -3.03 -5.18
N ARG A 276 -19.80 -2.94 -6.51
CA ARG A 276 -19.73 -1.70 -7.27
C ARG A 276 -20.90 -0.82 -6.82
N SER A 277 -20.94 -0.44 -5.54
CA SER A 277 -21.60 0.80 -5.19
C SER A 277 -20.75 1.86 -5.86
N GLY A 278 -21.33 2.55 -6.85
CA GLY A 278 -20.65 3.64 -7.54
C GLY A 278 -20.07 4.55 -6.46
N PHE A 279 -18.74 4.71 -6.43
CA PHE A 279 -18.10 5.60 -5.49
C PHE A 279 -18.60 7.01 -5.81
N VAL A 280 -19.62 7.45 -5.11
CA VAL A 280 -20.01 8.85 -5.10
C VAL A 280 -19.28 9.46 -3.91
N PRO A 281 -18.41 10.46 -4.10
CA PRO A 281 -17.82 11.15 -2.96
C PRO A 281 -18.93 11.88 -2.17
N THR A 282 -19.52 11.24 -1.16
CA THR A 282 -20.52 11.85 -0.26
C THR A 282 -19.88 12.88 0.68
N ARG A 283 -18.56 13.01 0.65
CA ARG A 283 -17.71 13.75 1.59
C ARG A 283 -16.96 14.87 0.88
N LEU A 284 -17.73 15.84 0.39
CA LEU A 284 -17.23 17.02 -0.34
C LEU A 284 -17.46 18.28 0.50
N ILE A 285 -16.49 19.20 0.47
CA ILE A 285 -16.65 20.56 1.00
C ILE A 285 -17.16 21.42 -0.16
N PRO A 286 -18.33 22.08 -0.04
CA PRO A 286 -18.81 23.05 -1.02
C PRO A 286 -17.79 24.16 -1.28
N SER A 287 -17.73 24.69 -2.51
CA SER A 287 -16.81 25.79 -2.88
C SER A 287 -16.92 26.99 -1.94
N ALA A 288 -18.14 27.43 -1.64
CA ALA A 288 -18.39 28.55 -0.73
C ALA A 288 -17.77 28.36 0.68
N LEU A 289 -17.64 27.12 1.16
CA LEU A 289 -16.97 26.84 2.45
C LEU A 289 -15.45 26.85 2.34
N LEU A 290 -14.90 26.47 1.19
CA LEU A 290 -13.47 26.64 0.90
C LEU A 290 -13.15 28.14 0.81
N ASP A 291 -13.97 28.89 0.10
CA ASP A 291 -13.81 30.34 -0.07
C ASP A 291 -13.93 31.08 1.27
N ALA A 292 -14.83 30.65 2.17
CA ALA A 292 -14.90 31.17 3.52
C ALA A 292 -13.62 30.90 4.34
N CYS A 293 -12.98 29.75 4.14
CA CYS A 293 -11.70 29.44 4.78
C CYS A 293 -10.56 30.27 4.18
N ASP A 294 -10.54 30.45 2.85
CA ASP A 294 -9.59 31.31 2.14
C ASP A 294 -9.71 32.76 2.66
N ALA A 295 -10.93 33.31 2.71
CA ALA A 295 -11.20 34.65 3.23
C ALA A 295 -10.79 34.83 4.69
N TRP A 296 -11.02 33.82 5.55
CA TRP A 296 -10.59 33.88 6.95
C TRP A 296 -9.06 33.88 7.10
N LEU A 297 -8.36 33.09 6.28
CA LEU A 297 -6.89 33.05 6.26
C LEU A 297 -6.29 34.36 5.75
N ASP A 298 -6.94 35.01 4.78
CA ASP A 298 -6.50 36.30 4.25
C ASP A 298 -6.82 37.45 5.21
N ALA A 299 -7.95 37.43 5.90
CA ALA A 299 -8.27 38.43 6.93
C ALA A 299 -7.34 38.34 8.15
N ASN A 300 -6.91 37.13 8.52
CA ASN A 300 -5.97 36.90 9.62
C ASN A 300 -4.50 36.93 9.19
N SER A 301 -4.17 37.66 8.11
CA SER A 301 -2.78 37.91 7.71
C SER A 301 -2.11 39.05 8.48
N ALA A 302 -2.82 39.71 9.40
CA ALA A 302 -2.33 40.85 10.17
C ALA A 302 -1.29 40.40 11.22
N GLY A 303 -0.07 40.19 10.76
CA GLY A 303 1.08 39.75 11.53
C GLY A 303 1.71 38.57 10.80
N ASP A 304 2.83 38.82 10.11
CA ASP A 304 3.70 37.81 9.47
C ASP A 304 4.38 36.89 10.51
N LEU A 305 3.63 36.49 11.54
CA LEU A 305 4.03 35.56 12.56
C LEU A 305 4.14 34.18 11.94
N LEU A 306 5.25 33.52 12.22
CA LEU A 306 5.59 32.24 11.64
C LEU A 306 4.49 31.16 11.75
N PRO A 307 3.74 31.03 12.87
CA PRO A 307 2.64 30.07 12.95
C PRO A 307 1.49 30.35 11.97
N ALA A 308 1.13 31.62 11.75
CA ALA A 308 0.07 31.99 10.81
C ALA A 308 0.49 31.69 9.36
N LEU A 309 1.72 32.06 8.99
CA LEU A 309 2.29 31.73 7.68
C LEU A 309 2.41 30.22 7.47
N ARG A 310 2.75 29.45 8.52
CA ARG A 310 2.74 27.98 8.47
C ARG A 310 1.34 27.45 8.17
N GLN A 311 0.33 27.93 8.87
CA GLN A 311 -1.05 27.50 8.69
C GLN A 311 -1.54 27.80 7.26
N ARG A 312 -1.24 29.00 6.74
CA ARG A 312 -1.53 29.37 5.34
C ARG A 312 -0.81 28.47 4.34
N ALA A 313 0.47 28.17 4.56
CA ALA A 313 1.25 27.28 3.70
C ALA A 313 0.65 25.85 3.67
N ILE A 314 0.29 25.31 4.84
CA ILE A 314 -0.37 24.01 4.96
C ILE A 314 -1.71 24.01 4.20
N TRP A 315 -2.53 25.03 4.41
CA TRP A 315 -3.80 25.19 3.72
C TRP A 315 -3.62 25.22 2.20
N ALA A 316 -2.72 26.08 1.70
CA ALA A 316 -2.46 26.24 0.27
C ALA A 316 -2.05 24.91 -0.39
N LEU A 317 -1.20 24.12 0.27
CA LEU A 317 -0.77 22.81 -0.25
C LEU A 317 -1.94 21.81 -0.31
N TYR A 318 -2.83 21.76 0.69
CA TYR A 318 -4.00 20.88 0.62
C TYR A 318 -5.05 21.37 -0.38
N ARG A 319 -5.32 22.68 -0.41
CA ARG A 319 -6.33 23.33 -1.25
C ARG A 319 -5.98 23.28 -2.73
N TYR A 320 -4.69 23.43 -3.08
CA TYR A 320 -4.23 23.62 -4.46
C TYR A 320 -3.31 22.52 -5.01
N ALA A 321 -2.80 21.60 -4.18
CA ALA A 321 -1.97 20.47 -4.64
C ALA A 321 -2.64 19.10 -4.46
N GLY A 322 -3.80 19.03 -3.78
CA GLY A 322 -4.56 17.79 -3.63
C GLY A 322 -3.81 16.64 -2.94
N VAL A 323 -2.78 16.94 -2.14
CA VAL A 323 -1.94 15.94 -1.49
C VAL A 323 -2.69 15.15 -0.41
N ARG A 324 -2.31 13.89 -0.19
CA ARG A 324 -2.80 13.11 0.97
C ARG A 324 -2.09 13.59 2.23
N LEU A 325 -2.73 13.41 3.39
CA LEU A 325 -2.13 13.75 4.69
C LEU A 325 -0.73 13.15 4.88
N ALA A 326 -0.58 11.86 4.55
CA ALA A 326 0.69 11.14 4.66
C ALA A 326 1.73 11.55 3.61
N GLU A 327 1.33 12.15 2.48
CA GLU A 327 2.23 12.58 1.41
C GLU A 327 2.92 13.91 1.74
N LEU A 328 2.28 14.74 2.57
CA LEU A 328 2.83 16.03 2.99
C LEU A 328 3.71 15.94 4.24
N ALA A 329 3.63 14.83 4.99
CA ALA A 329 4.52 14.58 6.11
C ALA A 329 5.90 14.16 5.61
N TRP A 330 6.94 14.86 6.08
CA TRP A 330 8.31 14.62 5.60
C TRP A 330 8.91 13.32 6.11
N SER A 331 9.68 12.67 5.25
CA SER A 331 10.36 11.40 5.48
C SER A 331 11.84 11.50 5.15
N ALA A 332 12.69 11.24 6.15
CA ALA A 332 14.15 11.19 5.97
C ALA A 332 14.59 10.11 4.97
N GLU A 333 13.91 8.96 4.92
CA GLU A 333 14.24 7.85 4.02
C GLU A 333 14.10 8.24 2.55
N THR A 334 13.12 9.10 2.24
CA THR A 334 12.82 9.48 0.85
C THR A 334 13.21 10.92 0.52
N ALA A 335 13.58 11.73 1.51
CA ALA A 335 13.75 13.17 1.40
C ALA A 335 12.54 13.88 0.74
N LEU A 336 11.33 13.39 1.01
CA LEU A 336 10.07 13.90 0.46
C LEU A 336 9.07 14.21 1.58
N PRO A 337 8.15 15.18 1.38
CA PRO A 337 7.99 15.99 0.17
C PRO A 337 9.10 17.04 0.02
N ARG A 338 9.35 17.48 -1.20
CA ARG A 338 10.27 18.59 -1.49
C ARG A 338 9.66 19.55 -2.51
N LEU A 339 10.07 20.81 -2.44
CA LEU A 339 9.74 21.84 -3.42
C LEU A 339 10.94 22.04 -4.34
N GLU A 340 10.68 22.39 -5.59
CA GLU A 340 11.71 22.68 -6.59
C GLU A 340 11.22 23.82 -7.48
N ALA A 341 12.03 24.87 -7.62
CA ALA A 341 11.78 25.95 -8.56
C ALA A 341 12.52 25.66 -9.86
N GLU A 342 11.80 25.18 -10.86
CA GLU A 342 12.37 24.85 -12.17
C GLU A 342 12.70 26.12 -12.98
N ALA A 343 11.95 27.19 -12.73
CA ALA A 343 12.21 28.54 -13.23
C ALA A 343 11.47 29.56 -12.36
N PRO A 344 11.73 30.87 -12.51
CA PRO A 344 10.94 31.90 -11.86
C PRO A 344 9.44 31.70 -12.13
N GLY A 345 8.66 31.50 -11.06
CA GLY A 345 7.22 31.28 -11.16
C GLY A 345 6.80 29.87 -11.61
N ARG A 346 7.71 28.89 -11.64
CA ARG A 346 7.37 27.47 -11.92
C ARG A 346 7.88 26.59 -10.79
N TRP A 347 7.00 26.32 -9.82
CA TRP A 347 7.31 25.44 -8.69
C TRP A 347 6.61 24.09 -8.83
N THR A 348 7.35 23.04 -8.52
CA THR A 348 6.84 21.68 -8.49
C THR A 348 7.00 21.10 -7.09
N LEU A 349 5.90 20.55 -6.56
CA LEU A 349 5.90 19.76 -5.34
C LEU A 349 6.06 18.29 -5.70
N TYR A 350 7.11 17.66 -5.18
CA TYR A 350 7.30 16.23 -5.28
C TYR A 350 6.82 15.55 -4.01
N VAL A 351 6.00 14.50 -4.16
CA VAL A 351 5.47 13.73 -3.04
C VAL A 351 5.61 12.23 -3.25
N CYS A 352 5.73 11.47 -2.15
CA CYS A 352 5.80 10.01 -2.19
C CYS A 352 4.48 9.39 -1.73
N GLY A 353 3.76 8.79 -2.67
CA GLY A 353 2.45 8.17 -2.43
C GLY A 353 2.50 6.68 -2.09
N LYS A 354 1.30 6.05 -2.06
CA LYS A 354 1.13 4.62 -1.79
C LYS A 354 2.00 3.78 -2.73
N GLY A 355 2.73 2.82 -2.15
CA GLY A 355 3.63 1.95 -2.90
C GLY A 355 4.97 2.59 -3.25
N ARG A 356 5.38 3.65 -2.53
CA ARG A 356 6.61 4.43 -2.76
C ARG A 356 6.69 5.06 -4.15
N LYS A 357 5.53 5.38 -4.74
CA LYS A 357 5.45 6.03 -6.05
C LYS A 357 5.58 7.54 -5.88
N VAL A 358 6.61 8.11 -6.48
CA VAL A 358 6.80 9.56 -6.53
C VAL A 358 5.89 10.16 -7.60
N ARG A 359 5.28 11.31 -7.32
CA ARG A 359 4.63 12.13 -8.34
C ARG A 359 4.97 13.61 -8.16
N ALA A 360 4.97 14.32 -9.28
CA ALA A 360 5.18 15.76 -9.38
C ALA A 360 3.83 16.47 -9.47
N ILE A 361 3.68 17.58 -8.74
CA ILE A 361 2.47 18.41 -8.71
C ILE A 361 2.90 19.87 -8.97
N PRO A 362 2.61 20.41 -10.17
CA PRO A 362 2.82 21.83 -10.45
C PRO A 362 1.97 22.68 -9.50
N LEU A 363 2.60 23.67 -8.85
CA LEU A 363 1.92 24.56 -7.90
C LEU A 363 1.48 25.86 -8.60
N PRO A 364 0.23 26.30 -8.41
CA PRO A 364 -0.23 27.57 -8.97
C PRO A 364 0.39 28.78 -8.26
N ALA A 365 0.32 29.94 -8.92
CA ALA A 365 0.88 31.21 -8.43
C ALA A 365 0.48 31.56 -6.99
N GLN A 366 -0.80 31.42 -6.66
CA GLN A 366 -1.32 31.67 -5.31
C GLN A 366 -0.66 30.80 -4.22
N CYS A 367 -0.30 29.56 -4.54
CA CYS A 367 0.41 28.69 -3.61
C CYS A 367 1.86 29.17 -3.40
N MET A 368 2.54 29.57 -4.49
CA MET A 368 3.91 30.07 -4.42
C MET A 368 4.05 31.35 -3.60
N VAL A 369 3.10 32.29 -3.71
CA VAL A 369 3.11 33.54 -2.92
C VAL A 369 3.16 33.24 -1.42
N VAL A 370 2.27 32.37 -0.95
CA VAL A 370 2.19 31.98 0.46
C VAL A 370 3.44 31.21 0.90
N LEU A 371 3.93 30.29 0.09
CA LEU A 371 5.12 29.50 0.42
C LEU A 371 6.38 30.35 0.47
N ARG A 372 6.55 31.35 -0.41
CA ARG A 372 7.67 32.30 -0.34
C ARG A 372 7.68 33.08 0.96
N ALA A 373 6.52 33.60 1.37
CA ALA A 373 6.40 34.33 2.64
C ALA A 373 6.77 33.44 3.83
N TYR A 374 6.25 32.20 3.85
CA TYR A 374 6.59 31.23 4.88
C TYR A 374 8.09 30.87 4.92
N ARG A 375 8.73 30.71 3.75
CA ARG A 375 10.16 30.43 3.64
C ARG A 375 11.01 31.60 4.17
N ARG A 376 10.67 32.84 3.79
CA ARG A 376 11.36 34.04 4.29
C ARG A 376 11.26 34.19 5.80
N ALA A 377 10.08 33.97 6.37
CA ALA A 377 9.88 34.00 7.82
C ALA A 377 10.67 32.90 8.57
N ARG A 378 11.21 31.92 7.84
CA ARG A 378 12.09 30.86 8.36
C ARG A 378 13.56 31.09 8.10
N GLY A 379 13.94 32.21 7.48
CA GLY A 379 15.30 32.46 7.05
C GLY A 379 15.77 31.56 5.91
N LEU A 380 14.84 30.94 5.18
CA LEU A 380 15.16 30.14 3.99
C LEU A 380 15.11 31.02 2.73
N PRO A 381 15.87 30.69 1.68
CA PRO A 381 15.75 31.36 0.38
C PRO A 381 14.30 31.32 -0.12
N PRO A 382 13.75 32.42 -0.66
CA PRO A 382 12.36 32.47 -1.11
C PRO A 382 12.09 31.47 -2.22
N GLU A 383 13.04 31.25 -3.13
CA GLU A 383 12.98 30.21 -4.14
C GLU A 383 13.66 28.93 -3.63
N PRO A 384 12.98 27.77 -3.65
CA PRO A 384 13.59 26.48 -3.31
C PRO A 384 14.64 26.08 -4.35
N SER A 385 15.80 25.62 -3.89
CA SER A 385 16.84 25.12 -4.78
C SER A 385 16.45 23.78 -5.40
N ALA A 386 17.08 23.46 -6.54
CA ALA A 386 17.01 22.13 -7.11
C ALA A 386 17.49 21.10 -6.07
N HIS A 387 16.71 20.02 -5.92
CA HIS A 387 17.00 18.91 -5.02
C HIS A 387 17.15 19.29 -3.53
N GLU A 388 16.50 20.37 -3.08
CA GLU A 388 16.44 20.73 -1.65
C GLU A 388 15.90 19.54 -0.82
N THR A 389 16.64 19.14 0.22
CA THR A 389 16.27 18.02 1.11
C THR A 389 15.77 18.50 2.47
N LEU A 390 15.14 19.67 2.51
CA LEU A 390 14.56 20.25 3.72
C LEU A 390 13.07 19.93 3.84
N PRO A 391 12.53 19.82 5.06
CA PRO A 391 11.09 19.68 5.25
C PRO A 391 10.34 20.87 4.63
N VAL A 392 9.28 20.61 3.86
CA VAL A 392 8.45 21.69 3.30
C VAL A 392 7.74 22.47 4.41
N ILE A 393 7.24 21.77 5.43
CA ILE A 393 6.55 22.33 6.59
C ILE A 393 7.25 21.88 7.86
N HIS A 394 7.48 22.81 8.77
CA HIS A 394 8.20 22.53 10.01
C HIS A 394 7.36 22.79 11.26
N GLY A 395 7.66 22.05 12.32
CA GLY A 395 7.15 22.26 13.66
C GLY A 395 7.78 23.47 14.36
N SER A 396 7.39 23.67 15.61
CA SER A 396 7.80 24.86 16.38
C SER A 396 9.29 24.86 16.76
N LYS A 397 9.96 23.70 16.79
CA LYS A 397 11.40 23.59 17.06
C LYS A 397 12.23 23.48 15.77
N GLY A 398 11.61 23.70 14.61
CA GLY A 398 12.27 23.59 13.30
C GLY A 398 12.40 22.16 12.76
N GLU A 399 11.85 21.17 13.43
CA GLU A 399 11.74 19.79 12.96
C GLU A 399 10.68 19.64 11.86
N ALA A 400 10.65 18.53 11.13
CA ALA A 400 9.58 18.24 10.18
C ALA A 400 8.20 18.09 10.88
N LEU A 401 7.19 18.85 10.43
CA LEU A 401 5.84 18.70 10.96
C LEU A 401 5.22 17.38 10.50
N GLN A 402 4.83 16.54 11.46
CA GLN A 402 4.28 15.22 11.20
C GLN A 402 2.76 15.24 10.93
N GLN A 403 2.22 14.11 10.45
CA GLN A 403 0.81 13.96 10.06
C GLN A 403 -0.18 14.49 11.10
N THR A 404 0.04 14.21 12.39
CA THR A 404 -0.83 14.68 13.47
C THR A 404 -0.85 16.20 13.58
N GLY A 405 0.31 16.85 13.39
CA GLY A 405 0.43 18.30 13.38
C GLY A 405 -0.28 18.92 12.18
N LEU A 406 -0.04 18.40 10.98
CA LEU A 406 -0.73 18.82 9.74
C LEU A 406 -2.25 18.69 9.86
N TYR A 407 -2.73 17.58 10.43
CA TYR A 407 -4.15 17.36 10.67
C TYR A 407 -4.72 18.41 11.63
N ARG A 408 -4.02 18.68 12.73
CA ARG A 408 -4.46 19.66 13.74
C ARG A 408 -4.54 21.08 13.16
N GLU A 409 -3.58 21.48 12.34
CA GLU A 409 -3.56 22.81 11.69
C GLU A 409 -4.79 23.00 10.79
N ILE A 410 -5.14 22.01 9.96
CA ILE A 410 -6.36 22.05 9.13
C ILE A 410 -7.62 22.03 9.99
N LYS A 411 -7.67 21.19 11.04
CA LYS A 411 -8.83 21.15 11.95
C LYS A 411 -9.03 22.46 12.69
N ALA A 412 -7.96 23.18 13.02
CA ALA A 412 -8.05 24.49 13.65
C ALA A 412 -8.73 25.51 12.72
N ILE A 413 -8.32 25.58 11.44
CA ILE A 413 -8.98 26.44 10.43
C ILE A 413 -10.47 26.11 10.36
N PHE A 414 -10.81 24.83 10.19
CA PHE A 414 -12.20 24.39 10.11
C PHE A 414 -13.02 24.72 11.35
N ALA A 415 -12.45 24.60 12.55
CA ALA A 415 -13.14 24.92 13.78
C ALA A 415 -13.47 26.41 13.85
N VAL A 416 -12.48 27.28 13.66
CA VAL A 416 -12.69 28.74 13.78
C VAL A 416 -13.69 29.25 12.73
N VAL A 417 -13.57 28.80 11.48
CA VAL A 417 -14.52 29.17 10.43
C VAL A 417 -15.92 28.63 10.75
N ALA A 418 -16.03 27.41 11.27
CA ALA A 418 -17.32 26.86 11.68
C ALA A 418 -17.95 27.63 12.85
N ASP A 419 -17.14 28.09 13.80
CA ASP A 419 -17.61 28.90 14.93
C ASP A 419 -18.18 30.23 14.44
N GLY A 420 -17.52 30.89 13.48
CA GLY A 420 -18.03 32.11 12.84
C GLY A 420 -19.33 31.90 12.05
N LEU A 421 -19.55 30.70 11.51
CA LEU A 421 -20.77 30.34 10.78
C LEU A 421 -21.90 29.83 11.69
N GLN A 422 -21.62 29.46 12.94
CA GLN A 422 -22.55 28.72 13.79
C GLN A 422 -23.92 29.38 13.94
N ALA A 423 -23.95 30.71 14.10
CA ALA A 423 -25.17 31.47 14.33
C ALA A 423 -26.01 31.65 13.05
N ARG A 424 -25.36 31.75 11.89
CA ARG A 424 -26.02 32.09 10.60
C ARG A 424 -26.33 30.85 9.77
N GLU A 425 -25.43 29.87 9.80
CA GLU A 425 -25.43 28.71 8.91
C GLU A 425 -25.01 27.42 9.67
N PRO A 426 -25.78 26.96 10.67
CA PRO A 426 -25.40 25.87 11.56
C PRO A 426 -25.14 24.54 10.82
N ALA A 427 -25.85 24.28 9.72
CA ALA A 427 -25.62 23.09 8.89
C ALA A 427 -24.24 23.11 8.22
N LYS A 428 -23.80 24.27 7.71
CA LYS A 428 -22.47 24.44 7.12
C LYS A 428 -21.37 24.35 8.17
N ALA A 429 -21.59 24.94 9.35
CA ALA A 429 -20.69 24.82 10.48
C ALA A 429 -20.50 23.35 10.91
N MET A 430 -21.58 22.59 11.02
CA MET A 430 -21.53 21.15 11.34
C MET A 430 -20.75 20.35 10.29
N LEU A 431 -20.98 20.61 9.00
CA LEU A 431 -20.25 19.96 7.91
C LEU A 431 -18.74 20.23 8.02
N LEU A 432 -18.35 21.48 8.25
CA LEU A 432 -16.94 21.85 8.35
C LEU A 432 -16.27 21.25 9.60
N ARG A 433 -16.99 21.16 10.73
CA ARG A 433 -16.51 20.44 11.93
C ARG A 433 -16.33 18.95 11.68
N ALA A 434 -17.14 18.32 10.82
CA ALA A 434 -16.97 16.92 10.44
C ALA A 434 -15.85 16.69 9.40
N ALA A 435 -15.51 17.72 8.61
CA ALA A 435 -14.53 17.61 7.54
C ALA A 435 -13.12 17.27 8.06
N SER A 436 -12.39 16.50 7.26
CA SER A 436 -11.00 16.13 7.50
C SER A 436 -10.11 16.59 6.33
N PRO A 437 -8.77 16.60 6.47
CA PRO A 437 -7.88 17.00 5.37
C PRO A 437 -8.09 16.20 4.08
N HIS A 438 -8.60 14.96 4.17
CA HIS A 438 -8.90 14.16 2.98
C HIS A 438 -10.06 14.74 2.15
N TRP A 439 -10.98 15.48 2.77
CA TRP A 439 -12.08 16.14 2.06
C TRP A 439 -11.56 17.28 1.16
N LEU A 440 -10.48 17.96 1.55
CA LEU A 440 -9.82 18.98 0.70
C LEU A 440 -9.26 18.35 -0.57
N ARG A 441 -8.74 17.13 -0.49
CA ARG A 441 -8.33 16.38 -1.68
C ARG A 441 -9.50 16.02 -2.58
N HIS A 442 -10.66 15.65 -2.00
CA HIS A 442 -11.88 15.43 -2.78
C HIS A 442 -12.35 16.73 -3.45
N ALA A 443 -12.28 17.85 -2.75
CA ALA A 443 -12.58 19.17 -3.30
C ALA A 443 -11.65 19.54 -4.46
N TYR A 444 -10.33 19.32 -4.31
CA TYR A 444 -9.36 19.51 -5.39
C TYR A 444 -9.67 18.63 -6.60
N ALA A 445 -9.98 17.34 -6.38
CA ALA A 445 -10.36 16.42 -7.46
C ALA A 445 -11.63 16.88 -8.19
N ARG A 446 -12.65 17.35 -7.46
CA ARG A 446 -13.86 17.95 -8.03
C ARG A 446 -13.55 19.22 -8.81
N THR A 447 -12.70 20.09 -8.26
CA THR A 447 -12.26 21.33 -8.91
C THR A 447 -11.65 21.03 -10.28
N LEU A 448 -10.73 20.07 -10.35
CA LEU A 448 -10.13 19.65 -11.62
C LEU A 448 -11.16 19.03 -12.57
N VAL A 449 -11.91 18.02 -12.12
CA VAL A 449 -12.70 17.17 -13.03
C VAL A 449 -14.05 17.78 -13.39
N VAL A 450 -14.71 18.43 -12.43
CA VAL A 450 -16.08 18.96 -12.60
C VAL A 450 -16.01 20.44 -12.95
N ASP A 451 -15.31 21.24 -12.15
CA ASP A 451 -15.36 22.71 -12.28
C ASP A 451 -14.49 23.20 -13.46
N HIS A 452 -13.38 22.51 -13.77
CA HIS A 452 -12.46 22.87 -14.87
C HIS A 452 -12.34 21.82 -15.97
N GLN A 453 -13.13 20.74 -15.92
CA GLN A 453 -13.21 19.71 -16.97
C GLN A 453 -11.84 19.16 -17.43
N VAL A 454 -10.87 19.09 -16.50
CA VAL A 454 -9.52 18.60 -16.79
C VAL A 454 -9.59 17.16 -17.28
N PRO A 455 -8.89 16.81 -18.38
CA PRO A 455 -8.89 15.46 -18.91
C PRO A 455 -8.57 14.42 -17.83
N LEU A 456 -9.37 13.35 -17.75
CA LEU A 456 -9.25 12.34 -16.70
C LEU A 456 -7.83 11.75 -16.52
N PRO A 457 -7.04 11.50 -17.60
CA PRO A 457 -5.64 11.06 -17.43
C PRO A 457 -4.76 12.08 -16.73
N ALA A 458 -4.91 13.38 -17.03
CA ALA A 458 -4.17 14.46 -16.39
C ALA A 458 -4.58 14.60 -14.91
N ALA A 459 -5.89 14.60 -14.63
CA ALA A 459 -6.39 14.62 -13.26
C ALA A 459 -5.94 13.38 -12.46
N GLN A 460 -5.90 12.20 -13.07
CA GLN A 460 -5.37 10.96 -12.46
C GLN A 460 -3.89 11.09 -12.10
N ALA A 461 -3.07 11.67 -12.99
CA ALA A 461 -1.65 11.88 -12.75
C ALA A 461 -1.41 12.84 -11.57
N LEU A 462 -2.08 14.00 -11.56
CA LEU A 462 -2.00 14.99 -10.47
C LEU A 462 -2.45 14.41 -9.12
N LEU A 463 -3.54 13.64 -9.12
CA LEU A 463 -4.03 12.96 -7.93
C LEU A 463 -3.15 11.75 -7.55
N GLY A 464 -2.41 11.14 -8.47
CA GLY A 464 -1.70 9.89 -8.23
C GLY A 464 -2.64 8.74 -7.89
N HIS A 465 -3.71 8.58 -8.68
CA HIS A 465 -4.59 7.42 -8.61
C HIS A 465 -4.02 6.25 -9.42
N ALA A 466 -4.14 5.03 -8.88
CA ALA A 466 -3.68 3.82 -9.57
C ALA A 466 -4.60 3.41 -10.74
N SER A 467 -5.85 3.87 -10.73
CA SER A 467 -6.82 3.63 -11.80
C SER A 467 -7.55 4.93 -12.14
N VAL A 468 -7.79 5.15 -13.43
CA VAL A 468 -8.65 6.23 -13.95
C VAL A 468 -10.06 6.13 -13.38
N GLN A 469 -10.56 4.93 -13.07
CA GLN A 469 -11.92 4.73 -12.53
C GLN A 469 -12.13 5.47 -11.20
N THR A 470 -11.08 5.59 -10.37
CA THR A 470 -11.15 6.37 -9.13
C THR A 470 -11.29 7.87 -9.39
N THR A 471 -10.78 8.36 -10.53
CA THR A 471 -10.92 9.75 -10.97
C THR A 471 -12.24 9.97 -11.72
N ALA A 472 -12.66 9.01 -12.54
CA ALA A 472 -13.95 9.04 -13.25
C ALA A 472 -15.15 9.11 -12.30
N ALA A 473 -14.99 8.63 -11.07
CA ALA A 473 -16.01 8.69 -10.06
C ALA A 473 -16.42 10.13 -9.62
N TYR A 474 -15.60 11.14 -9.92
CA TYR A 474 -15.98 12.56 -9.75
C TYR A 474 -16.75 13.11 -10.96
N ALA A 475 -16.58 12.50 -12.14
CA ALA A 475 -17.33 12.83 -13.33
C ALA A 475 -18.72 12.19 -13.23
N LYS A 476 -19.61 12.84 -12.48
CA LYS A 476 -21.05 12.62 -12.63
C LYS A 476 -21.54 13.57 -13.70
N THR A 477 -21.71 13.07 -14.90
CA THR A 477 -22.32 13.85 -15.97
C THR A 477 -23.82 13.66 -15.90
N ASP A 478 -24.55 14.75 -15.62
CA ASP A 478 -26.00 14.77 -15.83
C ASP A 478 -26.32 15.11 -17.29
N LEU A 479 -27.58 14.92 -17.69
CA LEU A 479 -28.00 15.14 -19.08
C LEU A 479 -27.79 16.59 -19.52
N THR A 480 -27.91 17.55 -18.60
CA THR A 480 -27.71 18.98 -18.86
C THR A 480 -26.25 19.27 -19.19
N GLN A 481 -25.31 18.68 -18.46
CA GLN A 481 -23.88 18.77 -18.77
C GLN A 481 -23.54 18.07 -20.09
N LEU A 482 -24.11 16.89 -20.36
CA LEU A 482 -23.92 16.22 -21.66
C LEU A 482 -24.40 17.10 -22.81
N ARG A 483 -25.55 17.75 -22.64
CA ARG A 483 -26.10 18.70 -23.63
C ARG A 483 -25.16 19.87 -23.85
N ALA A 484 -24.70 20.52 -22.79
CA ALA A 484 -23.74 21.62 -22.89
C ALA A 484 -22.42 21.20 -23.58
N PHE A 485 -21.94 19.98 -23.33
CA PHE A 485 -20.77 19.44 -24.03
C PHE A 485 -21.03 19.26 -25.53
N VAL A 486 -22.16 18.68 -25.90
CA VAL A 486 -22.54 18.49 -27.31
C VAL A 486 -22.69 19.85 -27.99
N ASP A 487 -23.46 20.75 -27.38
CA ASP A 487 -23.72 22.09 -27.92
C ASP A 487 -22.41 22.87 -28.10
N ALA A 488 -21.49 22.84 -27.13
CA ALA A 488 -20.18 23.50 -27.24
C ALA A 488 -19.23 22.84 -28.26
N THR A 489 -19.34 21.53 -28.47
CA THR A 489 -18.48 20.79 -29.41
C THR A 489 -18.84 21.07 -30.86
N PHE A 490 -20.13 21.28 -31.13
CA PHE A 490 -20.66 21.50 -32.49
C PHE A 490 -21.17 22.94 -32.69
N ALA A 491 -20.85 23.87 -31.78
CA ALA A 491 -21.26 25.28 -31.86
C ALA A 491 -20.72 25.99 -33.12
N ASP A 492 -19.53 25.58 -33.58
CA ASP A 492 -18.85 26.16 -34.75
C ASP A 492 -19.17 25.42 -36.07
N ASP A 493 -19.98 24.34 -36.02
CA ASP A 493 -20.36 23.52 -37.18
C ASP A 493 -21.74 23.89 -37.76
N VAL A 494 -22.35 24.99 -37.29
CA VAL A 494 -23.58 25.54 -37.88
C VAL A 494 -23.18 26.58 -38.93
N PRO A 495 -23.45 26.35 -40.23
CA PRO A 495 -23.14 27.30 -41.29
C PRO A 495 -23.91 28.61 -41.19
#